data_AF-A0A9D1KNY2-F1
#
_entry.id   AF-A0A9D1KNY2-F1
#
_cell.length_a   1.000
_cell.length_b   1.000
_cell.length_c   1.000
_cell.angle_alpha   90.00
_cell.angle_beta   90.00
_cell.angle_gamma   90.00
#
_symmetry.space_group_name_H-M   'P 1'
#
loop_
_entity.id
_entity.type
_entity.pdbx_description
1 polymer ?
#
loop_
_entity_poly.entity_id
_entity_poly.type
_entity_poly.pdbx_seq_one_letter_code
_entity_poly.pdbx_strand_id
1 'polypeptide(L)'
;MTQDNGLNLFEDNASAAGAFPRAAVGGYQRQAVDEYLRHIERQLSQQRQRTRDLEAEVLRLERELAARPVGRDDIDFADLGGHSGQIMGLARSQAREIVDAGRTEAAQLRDRTTREMAELRQRSESEAAEARHAALEEARTVRERIVAETSRVVQDAQSQAEALVAAAHREAETVRLRTRAEAADTVEQARLAAEQKVAQAERTAAELQARSTADREQTLQAMEQDRQGHAERTTAMLEEASRHAEQAQAQLAEDIQAAARIRAEAVQEAEALKTASLRETEDKVATAHHQAALRHQANQEQHERRQADLEREIAVLEQRRAELVGHLSAMADNVRASLTPRTDSEDLTQIQQAVPAEEPPAPAVEEPVPTPEEPVPAEDVAPEPVTVDNHDDNANAPTAVMPAVTDEPPASQES
;
A
#
# COMPACT_ATOMS: atom_id res chain seq x y z
N MET A 1 119.75 19.76 -66.05
CA MET A 1 118.39 20.02 -65.50
C MET A 1 117.47 18.96 -66.09
N THR A 2 117.24 17.86 -65.38
CA THR A 2 116.25 16.86 -65.76
C THR A 2 114.86 17.39 -65.40
N GLN A 3 113.95 17.42 -66.38
CA GLN A 3 112.52 17.52 -66.11
C GLN A 3 111.98 16.10 -66.06
N ASP A 4 111.90 15.55 -64.85
CA ASP A 4 111.24 14.27 -64.58
C ASP A 4 109.72 14.42 -64.78
N ASN A 5 109.31 14.42 -66.04
CA ASN A 5 107.92 14.45 -66.44
C ASN A 5 107.22 13.17 -65.94
N GLY A 6 106.05 13.31 -65.32
CA GLY A 6 105.27 12.21 -64.72
C GLY A 6 104.70 11.16 -65.69
N LEU A 7 105.27 11.03 -66.88
CA LEU A 7 104.96 10.02 -67.89
C LEU A 7 105.75 8.71 -67.67
N ASN A 8 106.87 8.76 -66.93
CA ASN A 8 107.68 7.57 -66.62
C ASN A 8 107.03 6.65 -65.55
N LEU A 9 105.86 7.01 -65.03
CA LEU A 9 105.08 6.18 -64.08
C LEU A 9 104.45 4.91 -64.70
N PHE A 10 104.60 4.72 -66.01
CA PHE A 10 104.11 3.55 -66.74
C PHE A 10 105.23 2.71 -67.38
N GLU A 11 106.47 2.89 -66.94
CA GLU A 11 107.59 2.06 -67.43
C GLU A 11 107.59 0.67 -66.77
N ASP A 12 107.69 -0.34 -67.63
CA ASP A 12 107.79 -1.79 -67.39
C ASP A 12 107.15 -2.35 -66.10
N ASN A 13 106.01 -3.04 -66.31
CA ASN A 13 105.27 -3.91 -65.38
C ASN A 13 104.13 -3.28 -64.55
N ALA A 14 103.47 -2.23 -65.05
CA ALA A 14 102.21 -1.72 -64.47
C ALA A 14 101.12 -2.81 -64.29
N SER A 15 101.07 -3.81 -65.19
CA SER A 15 100.16 -4.97 -65.11
C SER A 15 100.67 -6.14 -64.24
N ALA A 16 101.84 -6.04 -63.60
CA ALA A 16 102.33 -7.02 -62.61
C ALA A 16 102.09 -6.55 -61.16
N ALA A 17 101.87 -5.26 -60.93
CA ALA A 17 101.33 -4.76 -59.67
C ALA A 17 99.85 -5.15 -59.57
N GLY A 18 99.45 -5.76 -58.44
CA GLY A 18 98.16 -6.45 -58.33
C GLY A 18 96.93 -5.52 -58.34
N ALA A 19 95.98 -5.84 -59.22
CA ALA A 19 94.54 -5.54 -59.19
C ALA A 19 94.06 -4.28 -58.42
N PHE A 20 93.51 -3.31 -59.17
CA PHE A 20 92.85 -2.12 -58.62
C PHE A 20 91.80 -2.43 -57.53
N PRO A 21 91.74 -1.63 -56.45
CA PRO A 21 90.86 -1.87 -55.30
C PRO A 21 89.37 -1.72 -55.64
N ARG A 22 88.52 -2.45 -54.91
CA ARG A 22 87.06 -2.51 -55.17
C ARG A 22 86.33 -1.32 -54.54
N ALA A 23 85.80 -0.41 -55.36
CA ALA A 23 84.75 0.52 -54.95
C ALA A 23 83.39 -0.20 -54.95
N ALA A 24 82.66 -0.16 -53.83
CA ALA A 24 81.40 -0.91 -53.68
C ALA A 24 80.18 -0.26 -54.37
N VAL A 25 80.26 1.02 -54.73
CA VAL A 25 79.21 1.79 -55.41
C VAL A 25 79.86 2.70 -56.45
N GLY A 26 79.29 2.80 -57.65
CA GLY A 26 79.68 3.80 -58.67
C GLY A 26 81.00 3.60 -59.40
N GLY A 27 81.71 2.48 -59.20
CA GLY A 27 83.00 2.20 -59.86
C GLY A 27 82.89 1.70 -61.31
N TYR A 28 83.93 1.97 -62.11
CA TYR A 28 84.06 1.45 -63.48
C TYR A 28 84.14 -0.08 -63.52
N GLN A 29 83.59 -0.70 -64.57
CA GLN A 29 83.57 -2.16 -64.72
C GLN A 29 84.97 -2.71 -64.98
N ARG A 30 85.52 -3.47 -64.01
CA ARG A 30 86.93 -3.93 -64.06
C ARG A 30 87.27 -4.70 -65.33
N GLN A 31 86.39 -5.57 -65.84
CA GLN A 31 86.66 -6.33 -67.08
C GLN A 31 86.84 -5.40 -68.30
N ALA A 32 86.00 -4.38 -68.46
CA ALA A 32 86.14 -3.41 -69.54
C ALA A 32 87.42 -2.56 -69.40
N VAL A 33 87.81 -2.21 -68.15
CA VAL A 33 89.07 -1.50 -67.87
C VAL A 33 90.29 -2.39 -68.14
N ASP A 34 90.28 -3.66 -67.69
CA ASP A 34 91.34 -4.65 -67.92
C ASP A 34 91.54 -4.90 -69.44
N GLU A 35 90.45 -4.99 -70.21
CA GLU A 35 90.45 -5.14 -71.67
C GLU A 35 91.00 -3.89 -72.39
N TYR A 36 90.58 -2.69 -71.94
CA TYR A 36 91.01 -1.41 -72.48
C TYR A 36 92.49 -1.11 -72.18
N LEU A 37 92.99 -1.43 -70.97
CA LEU A 37 94.40 -1.32 -70.64
C LEU A 37 95.25 -2.20 -71.57
N ARG A 38 94.86 -3.48 -71.74
CA ARG A 38 95.52 -4.40 -72.70
C ARG A 38 95.42 -3.93 -74.14
N HIS A 39 94.43 -3.10 -74.51
CA HIS A 39 94.37 -2.47 -75.82
C HIS A 39 95.39 -1.32 -75.94
N ILE A 40 95.47 -0.44 -74.94
CA ILE A 40 96.46 0.65 -74.88
C ILE A 40 97.89 0.11 -74.82
N GLU A 41 98.18 -0.93 -74.03
CA GLU A 41 99.50 -1.58 -73.96
C GLU A 41 99.94 -2.09 -75.35
N ARG A 42 99.02 -2.70 -76.12
CA ARG A 42 99.27 -3.13 -77.51
C ARG A 42 99.47 -1.95 -78.47
N GLN A 43 98.67 -0.89 -78.36
CA GLN A 43 98.86 0.32 -79.18
C GLN A 43 100.20 1.01 -78.87
N LEU A 44 100.59 1.10 -77.60
CA LEU A 44 101.83 1.73 -77.16
C LEU A 44 103.05 0.93 -77.62
N SER A 45 103.01 -0.41 -77.57
CA SER A 45 104.09 -1.25 -78.10
C SER A 45 104.22 -1.11 -79.61
N GLN A 46 103.11 -1.07 -80.35
CA GLN A 46 103.10 -0.85 -81.80
C GLN A 46 103.62 0.53 -82.20
N GLN A 47 103.28 1.59 -81.46
CA GLN A 47 103.81 2.93 -81.71
C GLN A 47 105.32 3.00 -81.38
N ARG A 48 105.76 2.45 -80.24
CA ARG A 48 107.19 2.37 -79.89
C ARG A 48 108.01 1.59 -80.93
N GLN A 49 107.43 0.56 -81.57
CA GLN A 49 108.07 -0.14 -82.67
C GLN A 49 108.20 0.75 -83.91
N ARG A 50 107.11 1.41 -84.34
CA ARG A 50 107.14 2.38 -85.46
C ARG A 50 108.15 3.51 -85.25
N THR A 51 108.30 4.01 -84.02
CA THR A 51 109.32 5.04 -83.71
C THR A 51 110.72 4.52 -84.00
N ARG A 52 111.06 3.28 -83.59
CA ARG A 52 112.36 2.66 -83.86
C ARG A 52 112.57 2.38 -85.35
N ASP A 53 111.52 1.95 -86.06
CA ASP A 53 111.57 1.74 -87.50
C ASP A 53 111.84 3.06 -88.25
N LEU A 54 111.18 4.16 -87.83
CA LEU A 54 111.43 5.51 -88.35
C LEU A 54 112.81 6.05 -87.99
N GLU A 55 113.29 5.84 -86.76
CA GLU A 55 114.66 6.22 -86.34
C GLU A 55 115.72 5.48 -87.17
N ALA A 56 115.51 4.19 -87.47
CA ALA A 56 116.38 3.42 -88.35
C ALA A 56 116.32 3.91 -89.81
N GLU A 57 115.16 4.37 -90.29
CA GLU A 57 115.00 4.96 -91.62
C GLU A 57 115.61 6.37 -91.73
N VAL A 58 115.50 7.21 -90.70
CA VAL A 58 116.23 8.49 -90.62
C VAL A 58 117.74 8.22 -90.65
N LEU A 59 118.25 7.30 -89.84
CA LEU A 59 119.66 6.90 -89.86
C LEU A 59 120.11 6.26 -91.19
N ARG A 60 119.18 5.73 -92.00
CA ARG A 60 119.45 5.26 -93.37
C ARG A 60 119.57 6.44 -94.33
N LEU A 61 118.60 7.36 -94.30
CA LEU A 61 118.55 8.54 -95.15
C LEU A 61 119.70 9.52 -94.85
N GLU A 62 120.09 9.70 -93.59
CA GLU A 62 121.26 10.51 -93.21
C GLU A 62 122.56 9.99 -93.82
N ARG A 63 122.76 8.66 -93.85
CA ARG A 63 123.91 8.03 -94.53
C ARG A 63 123.82 8.20 -96.06
N GLU A 64 122.62 8.12 -96.62
CA GLU A 64 122.38 8.29 -98.06
C GLU A 64 122.62 9.73 -98.53
N LEU A 65 122.23 10.74 -97.72
CA LEU A 65 122.61 12.14 -97.95
C LEU A 65 124.10 12.39 -97.73
N ALA A 66 124.71 11.82 -96.68
CA ALA A 66 126.14 11.97 -96.41
C ALA A 66 127.03 11.33 -97.50
N ALA A 67 126.53 10.30 -98.19
CA ALA A 67 127.20 9.66 -99.32
C ALA A 67 127.09 10.43 -100.65
N ARG A 68 126.32 11.53 -100.70
CA ARG A 68 126.04 12.28 -101.93
C ARG A 68 126.94 13.52 -102.03
N PRO A 69 127.98 13.54 -102.90
CA PRO A 69 128.86 14.69 -103.03
C PRO A 69 128.12 15.93 -103.54
N VAL A 70 128.39 17.08 -102.93
CA VAL A 70 127.71 18.35 -103.23
C VAL A 70 128.28 18.99 -104.49
N GLY A 71 127.65 18.71 -105.62
CA GLY A 71 127.80 19.49 -106.84
C GLY A 71 126.91 20.74 -106.80
N ARG A 72 127.45 21.86 -106.32
CA ARG A 72 126.98 23.21 -106.63
C ARG A 72 128.07 23.90 -107.45
N ASP A 73 127.68 24.44 -108.59
CA ASP A 73 127.98 25.81 -109.03
C ASP A 73 127.54 25.95 -110.49
N ASP A 74 126.29 26.42 -110.66
CA ASP A 74 125.73 27.06 -111.87
C ASP A 74 124.25 27.38 -111.58
N ILE A 75 123.98 28.60 -111.11
CA ILE A 75 122.62 29.14 -110.94
C ILE A 75 122.62 30.57 -111.47
N ASP A 76 122.01 30.78 -112.63
CA ASP A 76 121.94 32.09 -113.28
C ASP A 76 120.86 32.96 -112.62
N PHE A 77 121.28 34.11 -112.06
CA PHE A 77 120.40 35.04 -111.37
C PHE A 77 119.55 35.89 -112.32
N ALA A 78 119.82 35.90 -113.62
CA ALA A 78 118.94 36.54 -114.61
C ALA A 78 117.60 35.80 -114.74
N ASP A 79 117.63 34.46 -114.75
CA ASP A 79 116.41 33.64 -114.84
C ASP A 79 115.59 33.71 -113.53
N LEU A 80 116.22 34.03 -112.40
CA LEU A 80 115.54 34.18 -111.10
C LEU A 80 114.41 35.22 -111.14
N GLY A 81 114.50 36.26 -111.97
CA GLY A 81 113.45 37.25 -112.16
C GLY A 81 112.22 36.69 -112.90
N GLY A 82 112.47 35.96 -113.98
CA GLY A 82 111.43 35.25 -114.75
C GLY A 82 110.79 34.13 -113.94
N HIS A 83 111.62 33.30 -113.30
CA HIS A 83 111.23 32.19 -112.44
C HIS A 83 110.45 32.66 -111.20
N SER A 84 110.85 33.75 -110.53
CA SER A 84 110.07 34.35 -109.44
C SER A 84 108.72 34.90 -109.93
N GLY A 85 108.68 35.53 -111.11
CA GLY A 85 107.44 35.94 -111.76
C GLY A 85 106.51 34.76 -112.07
N GLN A 86 107.06 33.64 -112.55
CA GLN A 86 106.32 32.39 -112.81
C GLN A 86 105.85 31.73 -111.51
N ILE A 87 106.68 31.64 -110.48
CA ILE A 87 106.30 31.14 -109.14
C ILE A 87 105.19 31.99 -108.55
N MET A 88 105.27 33.33 -108.63
CA MET A 88 104.21 34.22 -108.15
C MET A 88 102.93 34.14 -109.00
N GLY A 89 103.05 33.85 -110.31
CA GLY A 89 101.91 33.54 -111.17
C GLY A 89 101.22 32.23 -110.76
N LEU A 90 102.00 31.16 -110.62
CA LEU A 90 101.56 29.83 -110.21
C LEU A 90 100.96 29.85 -108.81
N ALA A 91 101.62 30.46 -107.83
CA ALA A 91 101.12 30.60 -106.47
C ALA A 91 99.84 31.46 -106.40
N ARG A 92 99.67 32.46 -107.28
CA ARG A 92 98.41 33.21 -107.42
C ARG A 92 97.30 32.37 -108.09
N SER A 93 97.64 31.47 -109.01
CA SER A 93 96.69 30.51 -109.56
C SER A 93 96.26 29.51 -108.50
N GLN A 94 97.21 28.82 -107.88
CA GLN A 94 97.01 27.87 -106.80
C GLN A 94 96.26 28.47 -105.60
N ALA A 95 96.54 29.73 -105.22
CA ALA A 95 95.79 30.41 -104.16
C ALA A 95 94.33 30.73 -104.57
N ARG A 96 94.07 31.04 -105.84
CA ARG A 96 92.69 31.17 -106.35
C ARG A 96 92.00 29.82 -106.38
N GLU A 97 92.66 28.78 -106.89
CA GLU A 97 92.17 27.40 -106.93
C GLU A 97 91.83 26.88 -105.52
N ILE A 98 92.67 27.14 -104.52
CA ILE A 98 92.40 26.80 -103.11
C ILE A 98 91.19 27.59 -102.56
N VAL A 99 91.10 28.90 -102.87
CA VAL A 99 89.96 29.74 -102.43
C VAL A 99 88.66 29.31 -103.11
N ASP A 100 88.68 28.97 -104.39
CA ASP A 100 87.50 28.56 -105.15
C ASP A 100 87.09 27.12 -104.83
N ALA A 101 88.04 26.20 -104.63
CA ALA A 101 87.77 24.88 -104.05
C ALA A 101 87.14 24.98 -102.66
N GLY A 102 87.71 25.82 -101.77
CA GLY A 102 87.15 26.07 -100.43
C GLY A 102 85.77 26.74 -100.46
N ARG A 103 85.49 27.61 -101.45
CA ARG A 103 84.14 28.14 -101.71
C ARG A 103 83.17 27.05 -102.15
N THR A 104 83.58 26.17 -103.06
CA THR A 104 82.78 25.03 -103.53
C THR A 104 82.51 24.03 -102.40
N GLU A 105 83.51 23.69 -101.58
CA GLU A 105 83.36 22.83 -100.42
C GLU A 105 82.44 23.46 -99.36
N ALA A 106 82.61 24.75 -99.05
CA ALA A 106 81.72 25.48 -98.14
C ALA A 106 80.28 25.57 -98.67
N ALA A 107 80.08 25.62 -99.99
CA ALA A 107 78.75 25.55 -100.61
C ALA A 107 78.16 24.13 -100.48
N GLN A 108 78.92 23.08 -100.80
CA GLN A 108 78.50 21.69 -100.66
C GLN A 108 78.18 21.33 -99.19
N LEU A 109 78.94 21.87 -98.23
CA LEU A 109 78.68 21.68 -96.80
C LEU A 109 77.39 22.39 -96.36
N ARG A 110 77.10 23.59 -96.87
CA ARG A 110 75.81 24.27 -96.65
C ARG A 110 74.65 23.52 -97.28
N ASP A 111 74.81 23.00 -98.49
CA ASP A 111 73.82 22.18 -99.18
C ASP A 111 73.56 20.84 -98.46
N ARG A 112 74.59 20.21 -97.90
CA ARG A 112 74.46 19.01 -97.07
C ARG A 112 73.73 19.33 -95.76
N THR A 113 74.23 20.29 -94.99
CA THR A 113 73.66 20.65 -93.67
C THR A 113 72.24 21.19 -93.76
N THR A 114 71.87 21.91 -94.83
CA THR A 114 70.47 22.34 -95.03
C THR A 114 69.53 21.18 -95.34
N ARG A 115 69.98 20.15 -96.06
CA ARG A 115 69.22 18.89 -96.28
C ARG A 115 69.09 18.09 -94.99
N GLU A 116 70.19 17.89 -94.26
CA GLU A 116 70.21 17.19 -92.97
C GLU A 116 69.29 17.87 -91.94
N MET A 117 69.28 19.21 -91.89
CA MET A 117 68.38 19.99 -91.03
C MET A 117 66.92 19.97 -91.50
N ALA A 118 66.65 19.79 -92.80
CA ALA A 118 65.30 19.60 -93.31
C ALA A 118 64.77 18.20 -92.97
N GLU A 119 65.59 17.16 -93.15
CA GLU A 119 65.26 15.79 -92.74
C GLU A 119 65.05 15.68 -91.22
N LEU A 120 65.90 16.32 -90.41
CA LEU A 120 65.77 16.31 -88.95
C LEU A 120 64.47 17.00 -88.49
N ARG A 121 64.08 18.12 -89.14
CA ARG A 121 62.78 18.76 -88.89
C ARG A 121 61.63 17.85 -89.28
N GLN A 122 61.65 17.27 -90.48
CA GLN A 122 60.59 16.37 -90.94
C GLN A 122 60.42 15.16 -90.00
N ARG A 123 61.53 14.55 -89.55
CA ARG A 123 61.51 13.43 -88.59
C ARG A 123 60.94 13.87 -87.23
N SER A 124 61.39 15.00 -86.69
CA SER A 124 60.88 15.54 -85.42
C SER A 124 59.39 15.95 -85.52
N GLU A 125 58.93 16.44 -86.67
CA GLU A 125 57.52 16.75 -86.93
C GLU A 125 56.66 15.48 -86.99
N SER A 126 57.14 14.39 -87.62
CA SER A 126 56.47 13.08 -87.59
C SER A 126 56.48 12.45 -86.19
N GLU A 127 57.62 12.42 -85.49
CA GLU A 127 57.74 11.90 -84.12
C GLU A 127 56.81 12.66 -83.16
N ALA A 128 56.72 13.99 -83.29
CA ALA A 128 55.78 14.79 -82.53
C ALA A 128 54.32 14.54 -82.92
N ALA A 129 54.01 14.25 -84.19
CA ALA A 129 52.66 13.86 -84.63
C ALA A 129 52.25 12.49 -84.06
N GLU A 130 53.15 11.50 -84.13
CA GLU A 130 52.97 10.16 -83.57
C GLU A 130 52.81 10.19 -82.05
N ALA A 131 53.65 10.94 -81.33
CA ALA A 131 53.53 11.12 -79.88
C ALA A 131 52.20 11.80 -79.48
N ARG A 132 51.74 12.79 -80.26
CA ARG A 132 50.42 13.43 -80.05
C ARG A 132 49.28 12.45 -80.33
N HIS A 133 49.40 11.60 -81.36
CA HIS A 133 48.40 10.58 -81.65
C HIS A 133 48.33 9.53 -80.54
N ALA A 134 49.47 8.99 -80.11
CA ALA A 134 49.56 8.01 -79.01
C ALA A 134 48.94 8.57 -77.71
N ALA A 135 49.30 9.79 -77.32
CA ALA A 135 48.74 10.44 -76.13
C ALA A 135 47.22 10.69 -76.24
N LEU A 136 46.68 10.93 -77.45
CA LEU A 136 45.24 11.08 -77.66
C LEU A 136 44.48 9.74 -77.56
N GLU A 137 45.03 8.66 -78.09
CA GLU A 137 44.41 7.32 -77.97
C GLU A 137 44.53 6.76 -76.53
N GLU A 138 45.64 7.03 -75.83
CA GLU A 138 45.76 6.74 -74.40
C GLU A 138 44.73 7.54 -73.59
N ALA A 139 44.58 8.85 -73.84
CA ALA A 139 43.59 9.69 -73.17
C ALA A 139 42.13 9.36 -73.54
N ARG A 140 41.87 8.63 -74.64
CA ARG A 140 40.56 8.00 -74.91
C ARG A 140 40.40 6.71 -74.12
N THR A 141 41.37 5.81 -74.20
CA THR A 141 41.38 4.51 -73.50
C THR A 141 41.18 4.68 -71.99
N VAL A 142 41.90 5.62 -71.36
CA VAL A 142 41.77 5.96 -69.94
C VAL A 142 40.38 6.54 -69.63
N ARG A 143 39.82 7.37 -70.51
CA ARG A 143 38.48 7.96 -70.33
C ARG A 143 37.38 6.91 -70.44
N GLU A 144 37.43 6.05 -71.45
CA GLU A 144 36.50 4.94 -71.66
C GLU A 144 36.55 3.97 -70.48
N ARG A 145 37.75 3.66 -69.98
CA ARG A 145 37.95 2.90 -68.76
C ARG A 145 37.29 3.57 -67.55
N ILE A 146 37.54 4.87 -67.31
CA ILE A 146 36.94 5.60 -66.18
C ILE A 146 35.41 5.65 -66.29
N VAL A 147 34.85 5.80 -67.50
CA VAL A 147 33.39 5.74 -67.73
C VAL A 147 32.83 4.34 -67.45
N ALA A 148 33.53 3.29 -67.84
CA ALA A 148 33.14 1.90 -67.52
C ALA A 148 33.22 1.61 -66.01
N GLU A 149 34.31 2.01 -65.34
CA GLU A 149 34.50 1.82 -63.90
C GLU A 149 33.49 2.64 -63.08
N THR A 150 33.23 3.91 -63.43
CA THR A 150 32.24 4.75 -62.73
C THR A 150 30.80 4.31 -62.97
N SER A 151 30.43 3.92 -64.20
CA SER A 151 29.07 3.39 -64.46
C SER A 151 28.81 2.09 -63.69
N ARG A 152 29.83 1.22 -63.58
CA ARG A 152 29.76 0.04 -62.72
C ARG A 152 29.60 0.41 -61.24
N VAL A 153 30.39 1.33 -60.70
CA VAL A 153 30.26 1.75 -59.29
C VAL A 153 28.88 2.34 -59.00
N VAL A 154 28.28 3.08 -59.95
CA VAL A 154 26.90 3.58 -59.83
C VAL A 154 25.88 2.43 -59.82
N GLN A 155 26.01 1.44 -60.70
CA GLN A 155 25.13 0.26 -60.74
C GLN A 155 25.27 -0.61 -59.48
N ASP A 156 26.52 -0.89 -59.06
CA ASP A 156 26.81 -1.64 -57.83
C ASP A 156 26.21 -0.91 -56.61
N ALA A 157 26.37 0.43 -56.51
CA ALA A 157 25.77 1.23 -55.44
C ALA A 157 24.23 1.29 -55.48
N GLN A 158 23.62 1.38 -56.67
CA GLN A 158 22.16 1.33 -56.84
C GLN A 158 21.60 -0.02 -56.36
N SER A 159 22.20 -1.14 -56.79
CA SER A 159 21.78 -2.48 -56.36
C SER A 159 21.92 -2.70 -54.85
N GLN A 160 22.97 -2.13 -54.22
CA GLN A 160 23.16 -2.17 -52.77
C GLN A 160 22.11 -1.32 -52.03
N ALA A 161 21.77 -0.14 -52.55
CA ALA A 161 20.71 0.70 -51.99
C ALA A 161 19.34 0.01 -52.07
N GLU A 162 18.99 -0.58 -53.22
CA GLU A 162 17.76 -1.35 -53.40
C GLU A 162 17.71 -2.57 -52.47
N ALA A 163 18.82 -3.32 -52.34
CA ALA A 163 18.91 -4.46 -51.43
C ALA A 163 18.76 -4.06 -49.96
N LEU A 164 19.34 -2.91 -49.56
CA LEU A 164 19.23 -2.37 -48.20
C LEU A 164 17.82 -1.87 -47.90
N VAL A 165 17.16 -1.17 -48.84
CA VAL A 165 15.75 -0.77 -48.72
C VAL A 165 14.84 -1.99 -48.64
N ALA A 166 15.06 -3.02 -49.46
CA ALA A 166 14.32 -4.28 -49.40
C ALA A 166 14.61 -5.10 -48.12
N ALA A 167 15.79 -4.97 -47.50
CA ALA A 167 16.08 -5.52 -46.19
C ALA A 167 15.31 -4.77 -45.09
N ALA A 168 15.42 -3.44 -45.05
CA ALA A 168 14.74 -2.58 -44.07
C ALA A 168 13.21 -2.73 -44.12
N HIS A 169 12.61 -2.86 -45.31
CA HIS A 169 11.17 -3.14 -45.44
C HIS A 169 10.79 -4.52 -44.88
N ARG A 170 11.58 -5.57 -45.13
CA ARG A 170 11.33 -6.90 -44.55
C ARG A 170 11.48 -6.90 -43.03
N GLU A 171 12.50 -6.23 -42.51
CA GLU A 171 12.69 -6.06 -41.07
C GLU A 171 11.51 -5.31 -40.44
N ALA A 172 11.10 -4.16 -41.01
CA ALA A 172 9.95 -3.38 -40.55
C ALA A 172 8.65 -4.21 -40.54
N GLU A 173 8.40 -5.03 -41.55
CA GLU A 173 7.24 -5.94 -41.56
C GLU A 173 7.36 -7.06 -40.51
N THR A 174 8.54 -7.65 -40.30
CA THR A 174 8.73 -8.63 -39.21
C THR A 174 8.51 -8.01 -37.83
N VAL A 175 8.95 -6.77 -37.61
CA VAL A 175 8.71 -6.01 -36.36
C VAL A 175 7.22 -5.67 -36.21
N ARG A 176 6.52 -5.28 -37.28
CA ARG A 176 5.07 -5.04 -37.27
C ARG A 176 4.27 -6.31 -36.97
N LEU A 177 4.66 -7.44 -37.55
CA LEU A 177 4.02 -8.74 -37.29
C LEU A 177 4.28 -9.20 -35.85
N ARG A 178 5.51 -9.05 -35.34
CA ARG A 178 5.85 -9.41 -33.95
C ARG A 178 5.11 -8.55 -32.93
N THR A 179 5.13 -7.22 -33.09
CA THR A 179 4.41 -6.32 -32.17
C THR A 179 2.90 -6.49 -32.24
N ARG A 180 2.34 -6.88 -33.40
CA ARG A 180 0.93 -7.26 -33.52
C ARG A 180 0.60 -8.58 -32.81
N ALA A 181 1.51 -9.56 -32.81
CA ALA A 181 1.34 -10.79 -32.04
C ALA A 181 1.45 -10.51 -30.54
N GLU A 182 2.49 -9.79 -30.10
CA GLU A 182 2.67 -9.35 -28.71
C GLU A 182 1.45 -8.56 -28.18
N ALA A 183 0.85 -7.70 -29.02
CA ALA A 183 -0.38 -6.97 -28.70
C ALA A 183 -1.64 -7.87 -28.64
N ALA A 184 -1.71 -8.95 -29.44
CA ALA A 184 -2.81 -9.91 -29.36
C ALA A 184 -2.69 -10.79 -28.11
N ASP A 185 -1.50 -11.31 -27.84
CA ASP A 185 -1.21 -12.14 -26.67
C ASP A 185 -1.47 -11.38 -25.36
N THR A 186 -1.10 -10.10 -25.28
CA THR A 186 -1.37 -9.27 -24.09
C THR A 186 -2.86 -8.95 -23.92
N VAL A 187 -3.63 -8.78 -25.01
CA VAL A 187 -5.10 -8.62 -24.95
C VAL A 187 -5.78 -9.90 -24.48
N GLU A 188 -5.41 -11.06 -25.00
CA GLU A 188 -5.99 -12.34 -24.55
C GLU A 188 -5.56 -12.70 -23.11
N GLN A 189 -4.34 -12.38 -22.69
CA GLN A 189 -3.91 -12.50 -21.29
C GLN A 189 -4.74 -11.57 -20.36
N ALA A 190 -4.94 -10.31 -20.75
CA ALA A 190 -5.76 -9.37 -19.98
C ALA A 190 -7.23 -9.81 -19.91
N ARG A 191 -7.76 -10.38 -21.01
CA ARG A 191 -9.09 -10.98 -21.06
C ARG A 191 -9.22 -12.18 -20.13
N LEU A 192 -8.32 -13.14 -20.20
CA LEU A 192 -8.32 -14.33 -19.34
C LEU A 192 -8.18 -13.94 -17.85
N ALA A 193 -7.36 -12.92 -17.54
CA ALA A 193 -7.26 -12.38 -16.19
C ALA A 193 -8.57 -11.70 -15.73
N ALA A 194 -9.28 -10.99 -16.62
CA ALA A 194 -10.58 -10.40 -16.32
C ALA A 194 -11.67 -11.46 -16.11
N GLU A 195 -11.74 -12.49 -16.97
CA GLU A 195 -12.66 -13.63 -16.84
C GLU A 195 -12.40 -14.40 -15.53
N GLN A 196 -11.13 -14.62 -15.15
CA GLN A 196 -10.75 -15.19 -13.85
C GLN A 196 -11.17 -14.29 -12.67
N LYS A 197 -11.08 -12.96 -12.80
CA LYS A 197 -11.49 -12.02 -11.74
C LYS A 197 -13.00 -11.96 -11.57
N VAL A 198 -13.77 -12.03 -12.65
CA VAL A 198 -15.24 -12.17 -12.59
C VAL A 198 -15.62 -13.48 -11.91
N ALA A 199 -15.06 -14.61 -12.36
CA ALA A 199 -15.33 -15.91 -11.75
C ALA A 199 -14.88 -16.01 -10.27
N GLN A 200 -13.83 -15.29 -9.88
CA GLN A 200 -13.43 -15.15 -8.46
C GLN A 200 -14.47 -14.33 -7.68
N ALA A 201 -14.90 -13.18 -8.21
CA ALA A 201 -15.89 -12.32 -7.57
C ALA A 201 -17.24 -13.03 -7.40
N GLU A 202 -17.73 -13.71 -8.44
CA GLU A 202 -18.97 -14.52 -8.41
C GLU A 202 -18.94 -15.59 -7.31
N ARG A 203 -17.83 -16.32 -7.16
CA ARG A 203 -17.66 -17.30 -6.07
C ARG A 203 -17.74 -16.63 -4.71
N THR A 204 -17.00 -15.53 -4.50
CA THR A 204 -17.05 -14.80 -3.23
C THR A 204 -18.42 -14.20 -2.92
N ALA A 205 -19.18 -13.79 -3.94
CA ALA A 205 -20.54 -13.29 -3.79
C ALA A 205 -21.51 -14.42 -3.42
N ALA A 206 -21.41 -15.58 -4.07
CA ALA A 206 -22.20 -16.77 -3.74
C ALA A 206 -21.88 -17.30 -2.34
N GLU A 207 -20.60 -17.33 -1.93
CA GLU A 207 -20.19 -17.68 -0.57
C GLU A 207 -20.75 -16.69 0.48
N LEU A 208 -20.72 -15.38 0.21
CA LEU A 208 -21.28 -14.37 1.10
C LEU A 208 -22.80 -14.47 1.21
N GLN A 209 -23.50 -14.74 0.11
CA GLN A 209 -24.95 -14.99 0.10
C GLN A 209 -25.30 -16.28 0.86
N ALA A 210 -24.53 -17.36 0.68
CA ALA A 210 -24.73 -18.62 1.38
C ALA A 210 -24.51 -18.46 2.90
N ARG A 211 -23.49 -17.71 3.32
CA ARG A 211 -23.29 -17.36 4.75
C ARG A 211 -24.45 -16.52 5.28
N SER A 212 -24.79 -15.43 4.59
CA SER A 212 -25.90 -14.54 5.00
C SER A 212 -27.26 -15.25 5.09
N THR A 213 -27.52 -16.26 4.24
CA THR A 213 -28.73 -17.09 4.35
C THR A 213 -28.67 -18.07 5.52
N ALA A 214 -27.51 -18.69 5.79
CA ALA A 214 -27.30 -19.53 6.96
C ALA A 214 -27.39 -18.74 8.29
N ASP A 215 -26.75 -17.57 8.38
CA ASP A 215 -26.80 -16.67 9.54
C ASP A 215 -28.24 -16.21 9.83
N ARG A 216 -29.00 -15.89 8.76
CA ARG A 216 -30.43 -15.58 8.84
C ARG A 216 -31.25 -16.76 9.33
N GLU A 217 -31.01 -17.96 8.80
CA GLU A 217 -31.75 -19.16 9.21
C GLU A 217 -31.46 -19.51 10.67
N GLN A 218 -30.19 -19.51 11.08
CA GLN A 218 -29.77 -19.71 12.47
C GLN A 218 -30.41 -18.68 13.41
N THR A 219 -30.48 -17.41 13.00
CA THR A 219 -31.16 -16.35 13.78
C THR A 219 -32.66 -16.63 13.93
N LEU A 220 -33.33 -17.06 12.85
CA LEU A 220 -34.76 -17.43 12.90
C LEU A 220 -35.02 -18.68 13.73
N GLN A 221 -34.14 -19.69 13.66
CA GLN A 221 -34.22 -20.90 14.49
C GLN A 221 -34.03 -20.56 15.98
N ALA A 222 -33.09 -19.67 16.33
CA ALA A 222 -32.91 -19.19 17.70
C ALA A 222 -34.13 -18.43 18.21
N MET A 223 -34.67 -17.47 17.43
CA MET A 223 -35.89 -16.74 17.78
C MET A 223 -37.10 -17.67 17.98
N GLU A 224 -37.22 -18.73 17.18
CA GLU A 224 -38.29 -19.72 17.33
C GLU A 224 -38.10 -20.61 18.57
N GLN A 225 -36.86 -20.99 18.92
CA GLN A 225 -36.55 -21.69 20.17
C GLN A 225 -36.84 -20.82 21.40
N ASP A 226 -36.45 -19.54 21.39
CA ASP A 226 -36.79 -18.58 22.44
C ASP A 226 -38.32 -18.42 22.55
N ARG A 227 -39.02 -18.27 21.43
CA ARG A 227 -40.49 -18.16 21.39
C ARG A 227 -41.18 -19.41 21.97
N GLN A 228 -40.68 -20.61 21.66
CA GLN A 228 -41.17 -21.87 22.24
C GLN A 228 -40.92 -21.91 23.74
N GLY A 229 -39.68 -21.66 24.20
CA GLY A 229 -39.35 -21.62 25.62
C GLY A 229 -40.06 -20.49 26.40
N HIS A 230 -40.47 -19.40 25.75
CA HIS A 230 -41.35 -18.40 26.36
C HIS A 230 -42.79 -18.92 26.48
N ALA A 231 -43.34 -19.56 25.44
CA ALA A 231 -44.68 -20.15 25.49
C ALA A 231 -44.79 -21.28 26.55
N GLU A 232 -43.77 -22.12 26.68
CA GLU A 232 -43.68 -23.16 27.71
C GLU A 232 -43.66 -22.55 29.13
N ARG A 233 -42.86 -21.50 29.36
CA ARG A 233 -42.86 -20.78 30.65
C ARG A 233 -44.21 -20.10 30.94
N THR A 234 -44.85 -19.51 29.93
CA THR A 234 -46.17 -18.87 30.09
C THR A 234 -47.26 -19.91 30.40
N THR A 235 -47.25 -21.07 29.74
CA THR A 235 -48.20 -22.15 30.03
C THR A 235 -47.97 -22.76 31.42
N ALA A 236 -46.72 -22.99 31.81
CA ALA A 236 -46.37 -23.45 33.17
C ALA A 236 -46.81 -22.44 34.25
N MET A 237 -46.60 -21.13 34.03
CA MET A 237 -47.04 -20.08 34.94
C MET A 237 -48.59 -19.99 35.03
N LEU A 238 -49.30 -20.24 33.93
CA LEU A 238 -50.77 -20.31 33.93
C LEU A 238 -51.30 -21.55 34.67
N GLU A 239 -50.63 -22.71 34.55
CA GLU A 239 -50.95 -23.91 35.34
C GLU A 239 -50.66 -23.72 36.83
N GLU A 240 -49.56 -23.05 37.19
CA GLU A 240 -49.21 -22.72 38.57
C GLU A 240 -50.23 -21.74 39.18
N ALA A 241 -50.60 -20.70 38.42
CA ALA A 241 -51.66 -19.77 38.81
C ALA A 241 -53.03 -20.44 38.93
N SER A 242 -53.38 -21.40 38.06
CA SER A 242 -54.66 -22.14 38.16
C SER A 242 -54.66 -23.07 39.37
N ARG A 243 -53.55 -23.79 39.65
CA ARG A 243 -53.41 -24.61 40.87
C ARG A 243 -53.52 -23.77 42.14
N HIS A 244 -52.92 -22.58 42.17
CA HIS A 244 -53.07 -21.66 43.30
C HIS A 244 -54.51 -21.11 43.44
N ALA A 245 -55.20 -20.84 42.33
CA ALA A 245 -56.61 -20.45 42.35
C ALA A 245 -57.51 -21.59 42.86
N GLU A 246 -57.28 -22.83 42.43
CA GLU A 246 -57.97 -24.04 42.92
C GLU A 246 -57.71 -24.28 44.41
N GLN A 247 -56.46 -24.13 44.87
CA GLN A 247 -56.09 -24.23 46.29
C GLN A 247 -56.78 -23.16 47.14
N ALA A 248 -56.79 -21.90 46.68
CA ALA A 248 -57.47 -20.81 47.37
C ALA A 248 -58.99 -21.01 47.39
N GLN A 249 -59.59 -21.52 46.30
CA GLN A 249 -61.02 -21.87 46.27
C GLN A 249 -61.35 -23.03 47.22
N ALA A 250 -60.48 -24.04 47.32
CA ALA A 250 -60.65 -25.15 48.24
C ALA A 250 -60.56 -24.69 49.71
N GLN A 251 -59.58 -23.84 50.04
CA GLN A 251 -59.45 -23.23 51.37
C GLN A 251 -60.68 -22.38 51.71
N LEU A 252 -61.11 -21.49 50.82
CA LEU A 252 -62.33 -20.69 51.01
C LEU A 252 -63.59 -21.57 51.17
N ALA A 253 -63.68 -22.70 50.47
CA ALA A 253 -64.78 -23.65 50.63
C ALA A 253 -64.73 -24.40 51.98
N GLU A 254 -63.53 -24.71 52.50
CA GLU A 254 -63.34 -25.27 53.83
C GLU A 254 -63.67 -24.23 54.92
N ASP A 255 -63.20 -22.99 54.81
CA ASP A 255 -63.54 -21.87 55.71
C ASP A 255 -65.05 -21.60 55.73
N ILE A 256 -65.72 -21.62 54.57
CA ILE A 256 -67.18 -21.48 54.47
C ILE A 256 -67.90 -22.64 55.17
N GLN A 257 -67.40 -23.87 55.05
CA GLN A 257 -67.95 -25.03 55.76
C GLN A 257 -67.70 -24.96 57.26
N ALA A 258 -66.50 -24.58 57.71
CA ALA A 258 -66.17 -24.41 59.12
C ALA A 258 -67.04 -23.31 59.75
N ALA A 259 -67.15 -22.15 59.10
CA ALA A 259 -68.04 -21.07 59.52
C ALA A 259 -69.53 -21.49 59.48
N ALA A 260 -69.94 -22.38 58.58
CA ALA A 260 -71.29 -22.93 58.57
C ALA A 260 -71.55 -23.91 59.72
N ARG A 261 -70.56 -24.75 60.09
CA ARG A 261 -70.63 -25.62 61.27
C ARG A 261 -70.71 -24.79 62.56
N ILE A 262 -69.80 -23.84 62.75
CA ILE A 262 -69.78 -22.93 63.91
C ILE A 262 -71.11 -22.18 64.04
N ARG A 263 -71.70 -21.70 62.92
CA ARG A 263 -73.05 -21.09 62.95
C ARG A 263 -74.15 -22.08 63.31
N ALA A 264 -74.11 -23.31 62.82
CA ALA A 264 -75.11 -24.33 63.14
C ALA A 264 -75.01 -24.80 64.61
N GLU A 265 -73.79 -25.00 65.10
CA GLU A 265 -73.46 -25.32 66.50
C GLU A 265 -73.93 -24.19 67.42
N ALA A 266 -73.58 -22.93 67.13
CA ALA A 266 -74.04 -21.77 67.91
C ALA A 266 -75.57 -21.59 67.91
N VAL A 267 -76.26 -21.94 66.81
CA VAL A 267 -77.73 -21.96 66.77
C VAL A 267 -78.30 -23.10 67.62
N GLN A 268 -77.72 -24.30 67.56
CA GLN A 268 -78.13 -25.43 68.39
C GLN A 268 -77.87 -25.17 69.89
N GLU A 269 -76.74 -24.55 70.24
CA GLU A 269 -76.45 -24.11 71.61
C GLU A 269 -77.43 -23.03 72.07
N ALA A 270 -77.77 -22.06 71.23
CA ALA A 270 -78.77 -21.04 71.55
C ALA A 270 -80.19 -21.64 71.72
N GLU A 271 -80.57 -22.63 70.92
CA GLU A 271 -81.84 -23.37 71.09
C GLU A 271 -81.83 -24.27 72.34
N ALA A 272 -80.72 -24.96 72.61
CA ALA A 272 -80.54 -25.76 73.82
C ALA A 272 -80.61 -24.87 75.07
N LEU A 273 -79.88 -23.76 75.10
CA LEU A 273 -79.93 -22.76 76.17
C LEU A 273 -81.35 -22.18 76.33
N LYS A 274 -82.02 -21.82 75.23
CA LYS A 274 -83.41 -21.34 75.27
C LYS A 274 -84.36 -22.37 75.87
N THR A 275 -84.26 -23.65 75.50
CA THR A 275 -85.12 -24.70 76.10
C THR A 275 -84.73 -25.03 77.54
N ALA A 276 -83.45 -24.91 77.91
CA ALA A 276 -82.99 -25.06 79.30
C ALA A 276 -83.51 -23.91 80.18
N SER A 277 -83.36 -22.66 79.75
CA SER A 277 -83.92 -21.49 80.45
C SER A 277 -85.44 -21.51 80.51
N LEU A 278 -86.13 -21.95 79.46
CA LEU A 278 -87.58 -22.14 79.50
C LEU A 278 -87.97 -23.16 80.58
N ARG A 279 -87.36 -24.37 80.59
CA ARG A 279 -87.59 -25.36 81.65
C ARG A 279 -87.26 -24.83 83.03
N GLU A 280 -86.14 -24.12 83.19
CA GLU A 280 -85.77 -23.53 84.47
C GLU A 280 -86.79 -22.46 84.93
N THR A 281 -87.38 -21.69 84.00
CA THR A 281 -88.49 -20.78 84.32
C THR A 281 -89.80 -21.53 84.60
N GLU A 282 -90.09 -22.63 83.92
CA GLU A 282 -91.25 -23.49 84.18
C GLU A 282 -91.13 -24.16 85.57
N ASP A 283 -89.95 -24.65 85.95
CA ASP A 283 -89.65 -25.20 87.27
C ASP A 283 -89.71 -24.12 88.37
N LYS A 284 -89.20 -22.91 88.10
CA LYS A 284 -89.36 -21.76 89.01
C LYS A 284 -90.82 -21.35 89.18
N VAL A 285 -91.62 -21.39 88.11
CA VAL A 285 -93.07 -21.10 88.15
C VAL A 285 -93.83 -22.23 88.86
N ALA A 286 -93.50 -23.49 88.62
CA ALA A 286 -94.11 -24.65 89.27
C ALA A 286 -93.79 -24.71 90.76
N THR A 287 -92.53 -24.45 91.15
CA THR A 287 -92.14 -24.35 92.57
C THR A 287 -92.74 -23.12 93.25
N ALA A 288 -92.85 -21.97 92.56
CA ALA A 288 -93.58 -20.81 93.06
C ALA A 288 -95.08 -21.10 93.25
N HIS A 289 -95.74 -21.79 92.30
CA HIS A 289 -97.13 -22.24 92.44
C HIS A 289 -97.29 -23.26 93.57
N HIS A 290 -96.36 -24.19 93.76
CA HIS A 290 -96.40 -25.14 94.86
C HIS A 290 -96.21 -24.45 96.22
N GLN A 291 -95.27 -23.50 96.34
CA GLN A 291 -95.12 -22.66 97.53
C GLN A 291 -96.36 -21.78 97.76
N ALA A 292 -96.99 -21.26 96.71
CA ALA A 292 -98.23 -20.50 96.81
C ALA A 292 -99.40 -21.38 97.27
N ALA A 293 -99.51 -22.62 96.77
CA ALA A 293 -100.52 -23.58 97.21
C ALA A 293 -100.31 -23.99 98.67
N LEU A 294 -99.08 -24.29 99.10
CA LEU A 294 -98.75 -24.56 100.51
C LEU A 294 -99.04 -23.34 101.40
N ARG A 295 -98.74 -22.12 100.96
CA ARG A 295 -99.10 -20.88 101.68
C ARG A 295 -100.61 -20.64 101.70
N HIS A 296 -101.34 -21.02 100.65
CA HIS A 296 -102.80 -20.93 100.61
C HIS A 296 -103.43 -21.92 101.59
N GLN A 297 -102.99 -23.19 101.58
CA GLN A 297 -103.41 -24.20 102.55
C GLN A 297 -103.06 -23.77 103.99
N ALA A 298 -101.83 -23.31 104.25
CA ALA A 298 -101.44 -22.84 105.57
C ALA A 298 -102.27 -21.63 106.04
N ASN A 299 -102.66 -20.73 105.13
CA ASN A 299 -103.61 -19.66 105.45
C ASN A 299 -105.01 -20.21 105.71
N GLN A 300 -105.52 -21.17 104.92
CA GLN A 300 -106.80 -21.83 105.16
C GLN A 300 -106.82 -22.52 106.53
N GLU A 301 -105.80 -23.30 106.87
CA GLU A 301 -105.67 -23.90 108.20
C GLU A 301 -105.58 -22.83 109.31
N GLN A 302 -104.94 -21.68 109.08
CA GLN A 302 -104.97 -20.56 110.03
C GLN A 302 -106.32 -19.82 110.08
N HIS A 303 -107.12 -19.87 109.02
CA HIS A 303 -108.48 -19.32 109.00
C HIS A 303 -109.45 -20.28 109.70
N GLU A 304 -109.38 -21.57 109.43
CA GLU A 304 -110.16 -22.63 110.10
C GLU A 304 -109.83 -22.70 111.59
N ARG A 305 -108.55 -22.62 111.98
CA ARG A 305 -108.16 -22.52 113.40
C ARG A 305 -108.74 -21.25 114.04
N ARG A 306 -108.61 -20.08 113.38
CA ARG A 306 -109.23 -18.83 113.87
C ARG A 306 -110.75 -18.90 113.94
N GLN A 307 -111.42 -19.59 113.02
CA GLN A 307 -112.87 -19.83 113.09
C GLN A 307 -113.21 -20.73 114.28
N ALA A 308 -112.52 -21.86 114.45
CA ALA A 308 -112.75 -22.77 115.57
C ALA A 308 -112.39 -22.16 116.94
N ASP A 309 -111.41 -21.24 116.99
CA ASP A 309 -111.07 -20.46 118.19
C ASP A 309 -112.15 -19.41 118.48
N LEU A 310 -112.62 -18.67 117.46
CA LEU A 310 -113.74 -17.73 117.57
C LEU A 310 -115.07 -18.42 117.93
N GLU A 311 -115.34 -19.62 117.41
CA GLU A 311 -116.52 -20.42 117.77
C GLU A 311 -116.46 -20.87 119.24
N ARG A 312 -115.27 -21.24 119.74
CA ARG A 312 -115.05 -21.52 121.17
C ARG A 312 -115.18 -20.27 122.03
N GLU A 313 -114.71 -19.11 121.56
CA GLU A 313 -114.91 -17.83 122.24
C GLU A 313 -116.39 -17.41 122.28
N ILE A 314 -117.13 -17.58 121.17
CA ILE A 314 -118.58 -17.37 121.09
C ILE A 314 -119.31 -18.30 122.05
N ALA A 315 -118.96 -19.59 122.11
CA ALA A 315 -119.57 -20.54 123.05
C ALA A 315 -119.35 -20.14 124.51
N VAL A 316 -118.13 -19.69 124.87
CA VAL A 316 -117.83 -19.17 126.20
C VAL A 316 -118.59 -17.87 126.48
N LEU A 317 -118.74 -16.98 125.50
CA LEU A 317 -119.51 -15.75 125.62
C LEU A 317 -121.02 -15.99 125.76
N GLU A 318 -121.59 -16.98 125.06
CA GLU A 318 -122.99 -17.41 125.21
C GLU A 318 -123.24 -18.04 126.60
N GLN A 319 -122.33 -18.89 127.07
CA GLN A 319 -122.41 -19.47 128.42
C GLN A 319 -122.33 -18.37 129.49
N ARG A 320 -121.38 -17.43 129.37
CA ARG A 320 -121.22 -16.28 130.27
C ARG A 320 -122.39 -15.30 130.19
N ARG A 321 -123.03 -15.16 129.02
CA ARG A 321 -124.28 -14.41 128.83
C ARG A 321 -125.45 -15.05 129.57
N ALA A 322 -125.58 -16.38 129.55
CA ALA A 322 -126.59 -17.08 130.33
C ALA A 322 -126.39 -16.89 131.85
N GLU A 323 -125.14 -17.00 132.32
CA GLU A 323 -124.77 -16.75 133.73
C GLU A 323 -125.03 -15.30 134.17
N LEU A 324 -124.78 -14.31 133.29
CA LEU A 324 -125.05 -12.89 133.55
C LEU A 324 -126.55 -12.57 133.57
N VAL A 325 -127.36 -13.18 132.71
CA VAL A 325 -128.83 -13.04 132.76
C VAL A 325 -129.38 -13.63 134.07
N GLY A 326 -128.82 -14.75 134.55
CA GLY A 326 -129.15 -15.30 135.88
C GLY A 326 -128.78 -14.38 137.05
N HIS A 327 -127.61 -13.72 136.98
CA HIS A 327 -127.20 -12.77 138.04
C HIS A 327 -128.02 -11.47 138.04
N LEU A 328 -128.43 -10.98 136.86
CA LEU A 328 -129.17 -9.72 136.76
C LEU A 328 -130.59 -9.77 137.36
N SER A 329 -131.22 -10.95 137.48
CA SER A 329 -132.47 -11.08 138.25
C SER A 329 -132.26 -11.24 139.76
N ALA A 330 -131.03 -11.48 140.22
CA ALA A 330 -130.70 -11.65 141.64
C ALA A 330 -130.10 -10.38 142.28
N MET A 331 -129.53 -9.47 141.49
CA MET A 331 -128.87 -8.26 141.96
C MET A 331 -129.81 -7.04 142.10
N ALA A 332 -131.11 -7.20 141.89
CA ALA A 332 -132.10 -6.13 141.97
C ALA A 332 -132.51 -5.75 143.42
N ASP A 333 -132.40 -6.68 144.37
CA ASP A 333 -132.95 -6.53 145.73
C ASP A 333 -131.93 -6.15 146.82
N ASN A 334 -130.63 -6.03 146.51
CA ASN A 334 -129.58 -5.82 147.52
C ASN A 334 -128.64 -4.65 147.20
N VAL A 335 -128.55 -3.72 148.16
CA VAL A 335 -127.48 -2.70 148.34
C VAL A 335 -127.34 -1.70 147.17
N ARG A 336 -127.73 -0.43 147.27
CA ARG A 336 -128.18 0.41 148.40
C ARG A 336 -127.16 0.65 149.54
N ALA A 337 -125.86 0.72 149.25
CA ALA A 337 -124.88 1.34 150.14
C ALA A 337 -123.59 1.81 149.42
N SER A 338 -123.06 2.94 149.91
CA SER A 338 -121.63 3.33 149.99
C SER A 338 -120.64 3.15 148.81
N LEU A 339 -120.29 4.31 148.21
CA LEU A 339 -118.92 4.90 148.14
C LEU A 339 -117.78 4.31 147.26
N THR A 340 -116.99 5.24 146.71
CA THR A 340 -115.68 5.16 146.02
C THR A 340 -114.50 5.28 147.04
N PRO A 341 -113.16 5.40 146.72
CA PRO A 341 -112.41 5.51 145.43
C PRO A 341 -111.02 4.77 145.31
N ARG A 342 -110.25 5.03 144.22
CA ARG A 342 -108.78 4.76 143.94
C ARG A 342 -108.30 3.30 143.67
N THR A 343 -107.06 3.02 143.18
CA THR A 343 -106.32 3.32 141.89
C THR A 343 -104.93 2.58 141.86
N ASP A 344 -104.13 2.77 140.78
CA ASP A 344 -102.66 2.53 140.64
C ASP A 344 -102.20 1.04 140.47
N SER A 345 -101.05 0.64 139.85
CA SER A 345 -99.90 1.37 139.25
C SER A 345 -99.04 0.51 138.25
N GLU A 346 -98.23 1.16 137.39
CA GLU A 346 -96.90 0.79 136.74
C GLU A 346 -96.68 -0.60 136.02
N ASP A 347 -95.70 -0.90 135.12
CA ASP A 347 -94.43 -0.32 134.55
C ASP A 347 -94.28 -0.74 133.04
N LEU A 348 -93.68 -0.02 132.05
CA LEU A 348 -92.26 0.25 131.65
C LEU A 348 -91.37 -1.00 131.33
N THR A 349 -90.70 -1.19 130.16
CA THR A 349 -89.49 -0.47 129.62
C THR A 349 -89.06 -0.91 128.16
N GLN A 350 -87.82 -0.61 127.69
CA GLN A 350 -87.20 -0.70 126.32
C GLN A 350 -86.47 -2.06 126.04
N ILE A 351 -85.45 -2.35 125.17
CA ILE A 351 -84.32 -1.72 124.40
C ILE A 351 -83.89 -2.73 123.27
N GLN A 352 -83.21 -2.53 122.11
CA GLN A 352 -82.87 -1.43 121.15
C GLN A 352 -81.37 -1.35 120.67
N GLN A 353 -81.12 -1.35 119.34
CA GLN A 353 -79.92 -0.88 118.54
C GLN A 353 -78.57 -1.69 118.42
N ALA A 354 -77.74 -1.23 117.44
CA ALA A 354 -76.30 -1.49 117.10
C ALA A 354 -75.90 -2.79 116.33
N VAL A 355 -75.03 -2.88 115.28
CA VAL A 355 -74.13 -1.99 114.45
C VAL A 355 -72.76 -1.58 115.07
N PRO A 356 -71.57 -1.98 114.51
CA PRO A 356 -70.82 -1.35 113.37
C PRO A 356 -70.20 -2.42 112.35
N ALA A 357 -69.09 -2.33 111.57
CA ALA A 357 -67.90 -1.45 111.45
C ALA A 357 -67.08 -1.57 110.10
N GLU A 358 -66.34 -0.50 109.71
CA GLU A 358 -64.95 -0.30 109.16
C GLU A 358 -64.15 -1.39 108.34
N GLU A 359 -63.07 -1.15 107.54
CA GLU A 359 -62.47 -0.10 106.63
C GLU A 359 -61.07 -0.65 106.08
N PRO A 360 -60.01 0.06 105.53
CA PRO A 360 -59.82 1.37 104.84
C PRO A 360 -59.10 1.37 103.41
N PRO A 361 -57.79 1.72 103.10
CA PRO A 361 -57.48 2.66 101.96
C PRO A 361 -56.18 2.52 101.04
N ALA A 362 -56.08 3.37 99.98
CA ALA A 362 -54.91 4.16 99.46
C ALA A 362 -53.72 3.58 98.62
N PRO A 363 -52.96 4.38 97.80
CA PRO A 363 -53.24 5.64 97.05
C PRO A 363 -52.57 5.80 95.62
N ALA A 364 -52.59 7.03 95.05
CA ALA A 364 -51.87 7.59 93.87
C ALA A 364 -52.42 7.25 92.45
N VAL A 365 -52.62 8.14 91.44
CA VAL A 365 -52.16 9.51 91.02
C VAL A 365 -51.10 9.50 89.90
N GLU A 366 -51.52 9.76 88.65
CA GLU A 366 -51.00 10.85 87.78
C GLU A 366 -51.80 11.03 86.47
N GLU A 367 -51.97 12.28 86.05
CA GLU A 367 -52.30 12.74 84.69
C GLU A 367 -50.96 13.17 84.04
N PRO A 368 -50.77 13.16 82.70
CA PRO A 368 -51.45 14.16 81.86
C PRO A 368 -51.73 13.79 80.39
N VAL A 369 -52.60 14.60 79.76
CA VAL A 369 -52.60 14.83 78.30
C VAL A 369 -51.87 16.13 77.99
N PRO A 370 -50.80 16.06 77.18
CA PRO A 370 -50.53 17.05 76.13
C PRO A 370 -50.18 16.34 74.80
N THR A 371 -50.02 16.98 73.63
CA THR A 371 -49.84 18.40 73.27
C THR A 371 -50.53 18.63 71.89
N PRO A 372 -50.77 19.87 71.42
CA PRO A 372 -51.94 20.15 70.57
C PRO A 372 -51.62 20.68 69.15
N GLU A 373 -52.67 21.23 68.52
CA GLU A 373 -52.65 22.32 67.51
C GLU A 373 -52.01 22.05 66.13
N GLU A 374 -52.85 22.09 65.10
CA GLU A 374 -52.47 22.73 63.83
C GLU A 374 -52.05 24.19 64.12
N PRO A 375 -51.07 24.71 63.38
CA PRO A 375 -51.52 25.59 62.29
C PRO A 375 -50.75 25.40 60.98
N VAL A 376 -51.48 25.51 59.87
CA VAL A 376 -50.90 25.97 58.60
C VAL A 376 -50.34 27.39 58.76
N PRO A 377 -49.20 27.66 58.12
CA PRO A 377 -49.26 28.66 57.06
C PRO A 377 -48.68 28.13 55.74
N ALA A 378 -49.10 28.72 54.63
CA ALA A 378 -48.43 28.57 53.35
C ALA A 378 -47.44 29.73 53.18
N GLU A 379 -46.20 29.44 52.77
CA GLU A 379 -45.45 30.38 51.93
C GLU A 379 -44.41 29.69 51.03
N ASP A 380 -44.05 30.41 49.98
CA ASP A 380 -43.34 29.99 48.78
C ASP A 380 -41.81 29.87 48.98
N VAL A 381 -41.23 28.72 48.62
CA VAL A 381 -39.80 28.59 48.26
C VAL A 381 -39.59 27.51 47.17
N ALA A 382 -39.37 27.96 45.93
CA ALA A 382 -38.39 27.35 45.02
C ALA A 382 -37.04 28.07 45.25
N PRO A 383 -35.86 27.41 45.17
CA PRO A 383 -35.38 26.67 43.98
C PRO A 383 -34.75 25.29 44.37
N GLU A 384 -34.04 24.50 43.54
CA GLU A 384 -33.42 24.70 42.22
C GLU A 384 -33.66 23.45 41.31
N PRO A 385 -33.76 23.62 39.97
CA PRO A 385 -33.52 22.51 39.04
C PRO A 385 -32.01 22.29 38.89
N VAL A 386 -31.54 21.03 38.99
CA VAL A 386 -30.14 20.68 38.73
C VAL A 386 -29.78 21.04 37.29
N THR A 387 -28.71 21.81 37.11
CA THR A 387 -28.19 22.20 35.81
C THR A 387 -27.54 21.02 35.09
N VAL A 388 -27.94 20.80 33.84
CA VAL A 388 -27.04 20.31 32.79
C VAL A 388 -26.99 21.43 31.76
N ASP A 389 -25.84 22.08 31.66
CA ASP A 389 -25.67 23.26 30.79
C ASP A 389 -25.66 22.83 29.32
N ASN A 390 -26.29 23.66 28.49
CA ASN A 390 -26.37 23.47 27.05
C ASN A 390 -25.51 24.58 26.39
N HIS A 391 -24.20 24.52 26.62
CA HIS A 391 -23.20 25.37 25.97
C HIS A 391 -21.97 24.56 25.57
N ASP A 392 -21.90 24.23 24.28
CA ASP A 392 -20.62 24.16 23.58
C ASP A 392 -20.88 24.39 22.07
N ASP A 393 -21.21 25.64 21.73
CA ASP A 393 -21.33 26.08 20.33
C ASP A 393 -20.04 26.75 19.86
N ASN A 394 -19.48 26.17 18.80
CA ASN A 394 -18.60 26.78 17.80
C ASN A 394 -17.08 26.90 18.07
N ALA A 395 -16.33 26.65 16.98
CA ALA A 395 -14.93 26.98 16.68
C ALA A 395 -13.84 26.57 17.70
N ASN A 396 -12.93 25.66 17.33
CA ASN A 396 -11.96 26.01 16.29
C ASN A 396 -11.38 24.79 15.54
N ALA A 397 -11.04 24.96 14.26
CA ALA A 397 -10.48 23.90 13.41
C ALA A 397 -8.98 24.16 13.10
N PRO A 398 -8.06 23.25 13.47
CA PRO A 398 -6.66 23.37 13.09
C PRO A 398 -6.40 22.79 11.69
N THR A 399 -6.21 23.67 10.70
CA THR A 399 -5.74 23.29 9.36
C THR A 399 -4.38 22.60 9.44
N ALA A 400 -4.24 21.42 8.81
CA ALA A 400 -2.99 20.69 8.79
C ALA A 400 -1.87 21.45 8.05
N VAL A 401 -0.77 21.73 8.73
CA VAL A 401 0.41 22.40 8.16
C VAL A 401 1.35 21.36 7.56
N MET A 402 1.65 21.49 6.27
CA MET A 402 2.74 20.75 5.63
C MET A 402 4.10 21.34 6.05
N PRO A 403 5.07 20.53 6.52
CA PRO A 403 6.47 20.93 6.50
C PRO A 403 6.98 20.95 5.06
N ALA A 404 7.84 21.91 4.73
CA ALA A 404 8.32 22.12 3.36
C ALA A 404 9.35 21.06 2.92
N VAL A 405 9.39 20.80 1.61
CA VAL A 405 10.50 20.09 0.96
C VAL A 405 11.77 20.91 1.16
N THR A 406 12.82 20.27 1.69
CA THR A 406 14.18 20.84 1.70
C THR A 406 14.92 20.30 0.48
N ASP A 407 15.42 21.21 -0.35
CA ASP A 407 16.09 20.89 -1.62
C ASP A 407 17.61 20.91 -1.39
N GLU A 408 18.26 19.74 -1.43
CA GLU A 408 19.70 19.59 -1.20
C GLU A 408 20.30 18.60 -2.24
N PRO A 409 21.30 19.02 -3.05
CA PRO A 409 21.78 18.22 -4.17
C PRO A 409 22.85 17.19 -3.76
N PRO A 410 22.82 15.95 -4.29
CA PRO A 410 23.89 14.99 -4.08
C PRO A 410 25.19 15.42 -4.77
N ALA A 411 26.32 15.26 -4.07
CA ALA A 411 27.63 15.69 -4.55
C ALA A 411 28.15 14.88 -5.74
N SER A 412 28.88 15.55 -6.65
CA SER A 412 29.54 14.91 -7.81
C SER A 412 31.00 14.57 -7.53
N GLN A 413 31.22 13.42 -6.88
CA GLN A 413 32.48 12.66 -6.82
C GLN A 413 32.06 11.17 -6.89
N GLU A 414 32.78 10.22 -7.51
CA GLU A 414 34.19 10.18 -7.91
C GLU A 414 34.38 9.18 -9.09
N SER A 415 35.61 9.03 -9.61
CA SER A 415 36.07 8.13 -10.71
C SER A 415 35.86 8.61 -12.15
#